data_AF-A0A533WSZ3-F1
#
_entry.id   AF-A0A533WSZ3-F1
#
_cell.length_a   1.000
_cell.length_b   1.000
_cell.length_c   1.000
_cell.angle_alpha   90.00
_cell.angle_beta   90.00
_cell.angle_gamma   90.00
#
_symmetry.space_group_name_H-M   'P 1'
#
loop_
_entity.id
_entity.type
_entity.pdbx_description
1 polymer ?
#
loop_
_entity_poly.entity_id
_entity_poly.type
_entity_poly.pdbx_seq_one_letter_code
_entity_poly.pdbx_strand_id
1 'polypeptide(L)'
;MKIKEGQVIKEIRKELDPSEADGEYIGIMKVSNDVAAKVRDKIELLLSQHKFPLYYEDAFGLVAKEEDCLFACSTKGLPWTEIDTIDDMNYARNIILPRIETLV
;
A
#
# COMPACT_ATOMS: atom_id res chain seq x y z
N MET A 1 -4.34 -5.36 3.02
CA MET A 1 -5.48 -4.55 2.55
C MET A 1 -6.75 -5.40 2.62
N LYS A 2 -7.91 -4.77 2.88
CA LYS A 2 -9.23 -5.40 2.68
C LYS A 2 -9.94 -4.77 1.49
N ILE A 3 -10.48 -5.61 0.61
CA ILE A 3 -11.02 -5.26 -0.70
C ILE A 3 -12.48 -5.71 -0.76
N LYS A 4 -13.34 -4.87 -1.35
CA LYS A 4 -14.75 -5.19 -1.64
C LYS A 4 -14.97 -5.38 -3.14
N GLU A 5 -16.23 -5.62 -3.51
CA GLU A 5 -16.66 -5.67 -4.91
C GLU A 5 -16.12 -4.49 -5.74
N GLY A 6 -15.74 -4.76 -6.99
CA GLY A 6 -15.14 -3.73 -7.85
C GLY A 6 -13.70 -3.34 -7.49
N GLN A 7 -12.99 -4.15 -6.69
CA GLN A 7 -11.61 -3.88 -6.24
C GLN A 7 -11.47 -2.67 -5.31
N VAL A 8 -12.56 -2.19 -4.73
CA VAL A 8 -12.55 -1.03 -3.83
C VAL A 8 -11.82 -1.40 -2.53
N ILE A 9 -10.78 -0.63 -2.20
CA ILE A 9 -10.04 -0.80 -0.95
C ILE A 9 -10.83 -0.12 0.17
N LYS A 10 -11.13 -0.87 1.24
CA LYS A 10 -11.80 -0.34 2.45
C LYS A 10 -10.91 -0.31 3.68
N GLU A 11 -9.81 -1.03 3.63
CA GLU A 11 -8.83 -1.00 4.70
C GLU A 11 -7.42 -1.13 4.13
N ILE A 12 -6.57 -0.18 4.46
CA ILE A 12 -5.14 -0.18 4.18
C ILE A 12 -4.44 0.40 5.41
N ARG A 13 -3.50 -0.37 5.95
CA ARG A 13 -2.65 -0.04 7.10
C ARG A 13 -1.56 -1.09 7.18
N LYS A 14 -0.44 -0.74 7.83
CA LYS A 14 0.69 -1.65 7.99
C LYS A 14 0.35 -2.88 8.84
N GLU A 15 -0.36 -2.65 9.95
CA GLU A 15 -0.77 -3.71 10.86
C GLU A 15 -2.18 -4.19 10.52
N LEU A 16 -2.23 -5.24 9.70
CA LEU A 16 -3.44 -6.00 9.40
C LEU A 16 -3.14 -7.49 9.59
N ASP A 17 -4.04 -8.23 10.20
CA ASP A 17 -3.91 -9.68 10.30
C ASP A 17 -3.81 -10.28 8.88
N PRO A 18 -2.70 -10.96 8.53
CA PRO A 18 -2.52 -11.54 7.20
C PRO A 18 -3.62 -12.56 6.84
N SER A 19 -4.23 -13.22 7.82
CA SER A 19 -5.34 -14.16 7.59
C SER A 19 -6.64 -13.47 7.19
N GLU A 20 -6.77 -12.17 7.45
CA GLU A 20 -7.91 -11.33 7.07
C GLU A 20 -7.62 -10.42 5.87
N ALA A 21 -6.40 -10.46 5.32
CA ALA A 21 -5.97 -9.59 4.24
C ALA A 21 -6.27 -10.20 2.86
N ASP A 22 -6.90 -9.42 1.98
CA ASP A 22 -7.14 -9.81 0.58
C ASP A 22 -5.90 -9.58 -0.31
N GLY A 23 -4.92 -8.81 0.18
CA GLY A 23 -3.68 -8.53 -0.55
C GLY A 23 -2.74 -7.58 0.18
N GLU A 24 -1.51 -7.51 -0.30
CA GLU A 24 -0.43 -6.67 0.22
C GLU A 24 -0.23 -5.42 -0.64
N TYR A 25 0.02 -4.28 0.00
CA TYR A 25 0.35 -3.05 -0.71
C TYR A 25 1.86 -3.01 -0.97
N ILE A 26 2.24 -2.93 -2.24
CA ILE A 26 3.63 -3.12 -2.68
C ILE A 26 4.49 -1.84 -2.63
N GLY A 27 3.99 -0.78 -2.00
CA GLY A 27 4.66 0.53 -1.97
C GLY A 27 4.50 1.37 -3.25
N ILE A 28 3.67 0.96 -4.21
CA ILE A 28 3.42 1.70 -5.46
C ILE A 28 1.94 2.03 -5.60
N MET A 29 1.61 3.31 -5.67
CA MET A 29 0.25 3.80 -5.89
C MET A 29 0.21 4.93 -6.92
N LYS A 30 -0.79 4.90 -7.80
CA LYS A 30 -1.11 6.03 -8.69
C LYS A 30 -2.24 6.84 -8.06
N VAL A 31 -1.97 8.12 -7.78
CA VAL A 31 -2.90 9.00 -7.07
C VAL A 31 -3.26 10.21 -7.94
N SER A 32 -4.55 10.53 -8.05
CA SER A 32 -5.02 11.76 -8.71
C SER A 32 -4.82 12.97 -7.80
N ASN A 33 -4.86 14.18 -8.36
CA ASN A 33 -4.71 15.41 -7.57
C ASN A 33 -5.79 15.53 -6.47
N ASP A 34 -7.05 15.22 -6.80
CA ASP A 34 -8.17 15.18 -5.84
C ASP A 34 -7.88 14.23 -4.66
N VAL A 35 -7.55 12.97 -4.96
CA VAL A 35 -7.26 11.99 -3.89
C VAL A 35 -6.04 12.41 -3.07
N ALA A 36 -5.01 12.97 -3.70
CA ALA A 36 -3.84 13.47 -3.00
C ALA A 36 -4.18 14.61 -2.03
N ALA A 37 -5.07 15.54 -2.43
CA ALA A 37 -5.54 16.61 -1.55
C ALA A 37 -6.30 16.03 -0.34
N LYS A 38 -7.20 15.07 -0.55
CA LYS A 38 -7.92 14.39 0.54
C LYS A 38 -6.99 13.69 1.52
N VAL A 39 -5.99 12.96 1.01
CA VAL A 39 -4.99 12.27 1.84
C VAL A 39 -4.17 13.28 2.64
N ARG A 40 -3.75 14.40 2.03
CA ARG A 40 -3.04 15.47 2.75
C ARG A 40 -3.89 16.01 3.91
N ASP A 41 -5.16 16.28 3.68
CA ASP A 41 -6.07 16.77 4.73
C ASP A 41 -6.21 15.74 5.88
N LYS A 42 -6.20 14.43 5.58
CA LYS A 42 -6.17 13.37 6.61
C LYS A 42 -4.85 13.30 7.35
N ILE A 43 -3.72 13.52 6.67
CA ILE A 43 -2.40 13.61 7.33
C ILE A 43 -2.41 14.79 8.30
N GLU A 44 -2.81 15.98 7.86
CA GLU A 44 -2.90 17.18 8.72
C GLU A 44 -3.80 16.97 9.94
N LEU A 45 -4.93 16.26 9.75
CA LEU A 45 -5.81 15.87 10.84
C LEU A 45 -5.09 14.96 11.85
N LEU A 46 -4.42 13.90 11.39
CA LEU A 46 -3.68 12.98 12.27
C LEU A 46 -2.57 13.69 13.04
N LEU A 47 -1.82 14.58 12.38
CA LEU A 47 -0.78 15.40 12.99
C LEU A 47 -1.36 16.31 14.08
N SER A 48 -2.45 17.03 13.80
CA SER A 48 -3.07 17.94 14.77
C SER A 48 -3.61 17.21 16.01
N GLN A 49 -4.01 15.96 15.85
CA GLN A 49 -4.43 15.07 16.94
C GLN A 49 -3.29 14.36 17.67
N HIS A 50 -2.03 14.63 17.31
CA HIS A 50 -0.84 14.00 17.88
C HIS A 50 -0.88 12.46 17.80
N LYS A 51 -1.41 11.90 16.71
CA LYS A 51 -1.53 10.46 16.50
C LYS A 51 -0.24 9.89 15.93
N PHE A 52 0.61 9.37 16.82
CA PHE A 52 1.88 8.74 16.47
C PHE A 52 2.16 7.51 17.34
N PRO A 53 2.91 6.50 16.84
CA PRO A 53 3.43 6.39 15.47
C PRO A 53 2.36 5.87 14.49
N LEU A 54 2.31 6.44 13.29
CA LEU A 54 1.47 5.99 12.17
C LEU A 54 2.26 6.03 10.86
N TYR A 55 1.80 5.31 9.87
CA TYR A 55 2.33 5.30 8.52
C TYR A 55 1.44 6.11 7.57
N TYR A 56 1.94 6.45 6.39
CA TYR A 56 1.16 7.27 5.44
C TYR A 56 -0.07 6.53 4.92
N GLU A 57 -0.03 5.20 4.90
CA GLU A 57 -1.13 4.30 4.60
C GLU A 57 -2.32 4.50 5.52
N ASP A 58 -2.10 4.90 6.78
CA ASP A 58 -3.19 5.16 7.72
C ASP A 58 -4.06 6.34 7.26
N ALA A 59 -3.46 7.37 6.63
CA ALA A 59 -4.20 8.47 6.03
C ALA A 59 -5.01 8.02 4.81
N PHE A 60 -4.45 7.14 3.96
CA PHE A 60 -5.20 6.48 2.89
C PHE A 60 -6.34 5.61 3.45
N GLY A 61 -6.13 4.94 4.57
CA GLY A 61 -7.14 4.15 5.27
C GLY A 61 -8.31 5.00 5.75
N LEU A 62 -8.07 6.23 6.20
CA LEU A 62 -9.14 7.19 6.53
C LEU A 62 -9.95 7.59 5.29
N VAL A 63 -9.28 7.89 4.17
CA VAL A 63 -9.97 8.22 2.91
C VAL A 63 -10.79 7.03 2.40
N ALA A 64 -10.24 5.81 2.40
CA ALA A 64 -10.95 4.59 1.97
C ALA A 64 -12.22 4.28 2.78
N LYS A 65 -12.26 4.66 4.06
CA LYS A 65 -13.45 4.49 4.90
C LYS A 65 -14.57 5.45 4.50
N GLU A 66 -14.23 6.64 4.05
CA GLU A 66 -15.18 7.71 3.71
C GLU A 66 -15.62 7.65 2.25
N GLU A 67 -14.76 7.20 1.33
CA GLU A 67 -15.00 7.27 -0.11
C GLU A 67 -14.60 5.98 -0.84
N ASP A 68 -15.29 5.70 -1.96
CA ASP A 68 -14.96 4.62 -2.89
C ASP A 68 -13.99 5.09 -3.99
N CYS A 69 -12.85 5.66 -3.60
CA CYS A 69 -11.90 6.28 -4.53
C CYS A 69 -10.52 5.59 -4.60
N LEU A 70 -10.30 4.55 -3.79
CA LEU A 70 -9.08 3.74 -3.80
C LEU A 70 -9.38 2.34 -4.32
N PHE A 71 -8.60 1.89 -5.31
CA PHE A 71 -8.81 0.62 -6.00
C PHE A 71 -7.54 -0.22 -6.02
N ALA A 72 -7.68 -1.51 -5.73
CA ALA A 72 -6.60 -2.46 -5.86
C ALA A 72 -6.30 -2.73 -7.34
N CYS A 73 -5.01 -2.78 -7.67
CA CYS A 73 -4.52 -3.20 -8.97
C CYS A 73 -3.56 -4.36 -8.77
N SER A 74 -3.92 -5.54 -9.27
CA SER A 74 -3.05 -6.72 -9.17
C SER A 74 -1.77 -6.52 -9.98
N THR A 75 -0.64 -6.95 -9.40
CA THR A 75 0.64 -7.09 -10.12
C THR A 75 0.62 -8.24 -11.13
N LYS A 76 -0.42 -9.08 -11.11
CA LYS A 76 -0.53 -10.32 -11.91
C LYS A 76 0.67 -11.26 -11.73
N GLY A 77 1.28 -11.22 -10.55
CA GLY A 77 2.45 -12.05 -10.22
C GLY A 77 3.78 -11.52 -10.76
N LEU A 78 3.84 -10.27 -11.24
CA LEU A 78 5.12 -9.64 -11.57
C LEU A 78 6.07 -9.66 -10.35
N PRO A 79 7.35 -10.01 -10.57
CA PRO A 79 8.34 -10.12 -9.50
C PRO A 79 8.63 -8.73 -8.90
N TRP A 80 8.54 -8.64 -7.58
CA TRP A 80 8.88 -7.45 -6.80
C TRP A 80 9.28 -7.89 -5.38
N THR A 81 9.96 -7.01 -4.65
CA THR A 81 10.20 -7.12 -3.21
C THR A 81 10.53 -5.74 -2.65
N GLU A 82 10.17 -5.49 -1.40
CA GLU A 82 10.75 -4.40 -0.60
C GLU A 82 12.17 -4.80 -0.14
N ILE A 83 13.05 -3.82 0.11
CA ILE A 83 14.42 -4.05 0.56
C ILE A 83 14.69 -3.20 1.81
N ASP A 84 14.30 -3.72 2.97
CA ASP A 84 14.47 -3.06 4.26
C ASP A 84 15.68 -3.61 5.05
N THR A 85 16.02 -4.87 4.81
CA THR A 85 17.07 -5.59 5.52
C THR A 85 18.14 -6.18 4.58
N ILE A 86 19.23 -6.67 5.17
CA ILE A 86 20.27 -7.40 4.44
C ILE A 86 19.71 -8.69 3.84
N ASP A 87 18.77 -9.34 4.52
CA ASP A 87 18.13 -10.57 4.02
C ASP A 87 17.27 -10.26 2.80
N ASP A 88 16.51 -9.16 2.81
CA ASP A 88 15.74 -8.70 1.66
C ASP A 88 16.67 -8.35 0.49
N MET A 89 17.81 -7.71 0.75
CA MET A 89 18.81 -7.42 -0.28
C MET A 89 19.37 -8.70 -0.92
N ASN A 90 19.62 -9.73 -0.12
CA ASN A 90 20.07 -11.03 -0.62
C ASN A 90 18.97 -11.73 -1.42
N TYR A 91 17.72 -11.68 -0.95
CA TYR A 91 16.56 -12.21 -1.67
C TYR A 91 16.35 -11.47 -3.00
N ALA A 92 16.41 -10.15 -2.98
CA ALA A 92 16.29 -9.30 -4.17
C ALA A 92 17.36 -9.66 -5.20
N ARG A 93 18.63 -9.71 -4.79
CA ARG A 93 19.76 -10.00 -5.67
C ARG A 93 19.68 -11.40 -6.28
N ASN A 94 19.36 -12.41 -5.47
CA ASN A 94 19.49 -13.81 -5.88
C ASN A 94 18.21 -14.38 -6.52
N ILE A 95 17.03 -13.81 -6.21
CA ILE A 95 15.74 -14.37 -6.63
C ILE A 95 14.92 -13.39 -7.47
N ILE A 96 14.74 -12.15 -7.00
CA ILE A 96 13.80 -11.21 -7.65
C ILE A 96 14.41 -10.55 -8.88
N LEU A 97 15.63 -10.01 -8.80
CA LEU A 97 16.30 -9.33 -9.91
C LEU A 97 16.43 -10.25 -11.14
N PRO A 98 16.90 -11.52 -11.03
CA PRO A 98 16.95 -12.42 -12.18
C PRO A 98 15.57 -12.65 -12.83
N ARG A 99 14.48 -12.67 -12.05
CA ARG A 99 13.12 -12.78 -12.58
C ARG A 99 12.69 -11.52 -13.32
N ILE A 100 13.02 -10.34 -12.79
CA ILE A 100 12.74 -9.07 -13.46
C ILE A 100 13.47 -8.99 -14.82
N GLU A 101 14.74 -9.38 -14.87
CA GLU A 101 15.55 -9.35 -16.09
C GLU A 101 15.00 -10.25 -17.20
N THR A 102 14.25 -11.31 -16.88
CA THR A 102 13.58 -12.15 -17.90
C THR A 102 12.36 -11.51 -18.55
N LEU A 103 11.89 -10.37 -18.03
CA LEU A 103 10.73 -9.64 -18.57
C LEU A 103 11.13 -8.59 -19.63
N VAL A 104 12.42 -8.34 -19.80
CA VAL A 104 12.98 -7.27 -20.65
C VAL A 104 13.52 -7.82 -21.96
#